data_AF-A0A929ETD2-F1
#
_entry.id   AF-A0A929ETD2-F1
#
_cell.length_a   1.000
_cell.length_b   1.000
_cell.length_c   1.000
_cell.angle_alpha   90.00
_cell.angle_beta   90.00
_cell.angle_gamma   90.00
#
_symmetry.space_group_name_H-M   'P 1'
#
loop_
_entity.id
_entity.type
_entity.pdbx_description
1 polymer ?
#
loop_
_entity_poly.entity_id
_entity_poly.type
_entity_poly.pdbx_seq_one_letter_code
_entity_poly.pdbx_strand_id
1 'polypeptide(L)' 'TKYKAHDESNSAKVGDRVSIQECRPLSKDKRWLLEEVIEKAV' A
#
# COMPACT_ATOMS: atom_id res chain seq x y z
N THR A 1 -5.71 7.78 -11.42
CA THR A 1 -6.44 7.05 -10.37
C THR A 1 -5.53 6.93 -9.16
N LYS A 2 -6.00 7.31 -7.96
CA LYS A 2 -5.22 7.21 -6.72
C LYS A 2 -5.84 6.12 -5.85
N TYR A 3 -5.04 5.20 -5.34
CA TYR A 3 -5.51 4.11 -4.47
C TYR A 3 -5.06 4.35 -3.04
N LYS A 4 -5.91 4.00 -2.07
CA LYS A 4 -5.56 4.05 -0.65
C LYS A 4 -5.27 2.62 -0.18
N ALA A 5 -3.99 2.33 -0.01
CA ALA A 5 -3.52 1.08 0.57
C ALA A 5 -3.52 1.15 2.11
N HIS A 6 -3.69 -0.01 2.73
CA HIS A 6 -3.49 -0.21 4.15
C HIS A 6 -2.13 -0.84 4.39
N ASP A 7 -1.36 -0.21 5.27
CA ASP A 7 -0.09 -0.69 5.79
C ASP A 7 -0.18 -0.58 7.32
N GLU A 8 -0.03 -1.70 8.03
CA GLU A 8 -0.10 -1.74 9.50
C GLU A 8 1.24 -1.33 10.14
N SER A 9 2.36 -1.59 9.48
CA SER A 9 3.70 -1.35 10.05
C SER A 9 4.34 -0.05 9.57
N ASN A 10 3.67 0.69 8.69
CA ASN A 10 4.17 1.92 8.06
C ASN A 10 5.58 1.73 7.46
N SER A 11 5.75 0.58 6.81
CA SER A 11 7.01 0.09 6.26
C SER A 11 7.38 0.77 4.95
N ALA A 12 6.37 1.23 4.19
CA ALA A 12 6.55 1.94 2.92
C ALA A 12 6.80 3.44 3.17
N LYS A 13 7.83 3.99 2.51
CA LYS A 13 8.14 5.42 2.53
C LYS A 13 7.74 6.09 1.23
N VAL A 14 7.68 7.41 1.28
CA VAL A 14 7.43 8.22 0.08
C VAL A 14 8.60 8.07 -0.88
N GLY A 15 8.31 7.61 -2.10
CA GLY A 15 9.32 7.33 -3.13
C GLY A 15 9.55 5.84 -3.38
N ASP A 16 9.09 4.97 -2.48
CA ASP A 16 9.21 3.53 -2.65
C ASP A 16 8.22 3.00 -3.71
N ARG A 17 8.66 1.99 -4.46
CA ARG A 17 7.79 1.22 -5.35
C ARG A 17 7.23 0.04 -4.59
N VAL A 18 5.92 -0.01 -4.46
CA VAL A 18 5.22 -1.05 -3.67
C VAL A 18 4.21 -1.81 -4.51
N SER A 19 4.07 -3.11 -4.24
CA SER A 19 2.96 -3.94 -4.70
C SER A 19 1.80 -3.81 -3.73
N ILE A 20 0.59 -3.67 -4.26
CA ILE A 20 -0.64 -3.63 -3.48
C ILE A 20 -1.59 -4.70 -4.00
N GLN A 21 -2.24 -5.42 -3.09
CA GLN A 21 -3.21 -6.46 -3.41
C GLN A 21 -4.63 -5.99 -3.07
N GLU A 22 -5.63 -6.41 -3.85
CA GLU A 22 -7.03 -6.20 -3.51
C GLU A 22 -7.43 -7.02 -2.29
N CYS A 23 -8.13 -6.38 -1.35
CA CYS A 23 -8.63 -7.02 -0.15
C CYS A 23 -10.10 -6.62 0.11
N ARG A 24 -10.71 -7.21 1.14
CA ARG A 24 -12.03 -6.77 1.63
C ARG A 24 -12.01 -5.26 1.92
N PRO A 25 -13.13 -4.54 1.77
CA PRO A 25 -13.20 -3.13 2.12
C PRO A 25 -12.81 -2.92 3.59
N LEU A 26 -11.69 -2.25 3.82
CA LEU A 26 -11.20 -1.89 5.17
C LEU A 26 -11.80 -0.57 5.65
N SER A 27 -12.23 0.28 4.71
CA SER A 27 -12.90 1.55 4.99
C SER A 27 -13.75 1.96 3.78
N LYS A 28 -14.32 3.17 3.81
CA LYS A 28 -15.10 3.74 2.70
C LYS A 28 -14.32 3.73 1.37
N ASP A 29 -13.02 4.03 1.45
CA ASP A 29 -12.13 4.16 0.28
C ASP A 29 -10.94 3.17 0.27
N LYS A 30 -10.63 2.50 1.39
CA LYS A 30 -9.48 1.59 1.50
C LYS A 30 -9.89 0.17 1.12
N ARG A 31 -9.39 -0.30 -0.02
CA ARG A 31 -9.66 -1.65 -0.58
C ARG A 31 -8.38 -2.40 -0.97
N TRP A 32 -7.24 -1.80 -0.68
CA TRP A 32 -5.94 -2.30 -1.08
C TRP A 32 -5.11 -2.51 0.17
N LEU A 33 -4.32 -3.58 0.18
CA LEU A 33 -3.42 -3.93 1.26
C LEU A 33 -1.99 -3.94 0.71
N LEU A 34 -1.03 -3.43 1.48
CA LEU A 34 0.37 -3.45 1.11
C LEU A 34 0.86 -4.90 1.13
N GLU A 35 1.33 -5.41 -0.01
CA GLU A 35 1.83 -6.78 -0.13
C GLU A 35 3.35 -6.82 0.06
N GLU A 36 4.08 -6.03 -0.74
CA GLU A 36 5.55 -6.01 -0.70
C GLU A 36 6.13 -4.66 -1.18
N VAL A 37 7.30 -4.29 -0.68
CA VAL A 37 8.09 -3.15 -1.17
C VAL A 37 9.14 -3.65 -2.16
N ILE A 38 8.93 -3.36 -3.45
CA ILE A 38 9.75 -3.84 -4.57
C ILE A 38 11.05 -3.04 -4.68
N GLU A 39 10.97 -1.71 -4.59
CA GLU A 39 12.14 -0.82 -4.62
C GLU A 39 12.04 0.18 -3.48
N LYS A 40 13.09 0.28 -2.67
CA LYS A 40 13.24 1.35 -1.68
C LYS A 40 13.98 2.51 -2.31
N ALA A 41 13.46 3.71 -2.16
CA ALA A 41 14.19 4.93 -2.52
C ALA A 41 15.36 5.11 -1.54
N VAL A 42 16.57 5.25 -2.09
CA VAL A 42 17.83 5.51 -1.36
C VAL A 42 17.92 6.99 -0.97
#